data_AF-A0A2N2WFU4-F1
#
_entry.id   AF-A0A2N2WFU4-F1
#
_cell.length_a   1.000
_cell.length_b   1.000
_cell.length_c   1.000
_cell.angle_alpha   90.00
_cell.angle_beta   90.00
_cell.angle_gamma   90.00
#
_symmetry.space_group_name_H-M   'P 1'
#
loop_
_entity.id
_entity.type
_entity.pdbx_description
1 polymer ?
#
loop_
_entity_poly.entity_id
_entity_poly.type
_entity_poly.pdbx_seq_one_letter_code
_entity_poly.pdbx_strand_id
1 'polypeptide(L)'
;HIFPWNLSDNPQEAVIRTQKTGPGIFKQKERLFNKYFELSFLDIFKHPTFKWEVDNFLMGDSQEMIEFLIEKVYPTCIPLQDMPSELIPMRSELYKEKRERNPETDKYIQRYIQYYDETFGEGRYASKYGIPEKTTSNAKPWDWGTFKYGN
;
A
#
# COMPACT_ATOMS: atom_id res chain seq x y z
N HIS A 1 -0.25 -8.31 11.40
CA HIS A 1 1.07 -8.15 10.75
C HIS A 1 1.93 -9.36 11.08
N ILE A 2 2.32 -10.17 10.08
CA ILE A 2 3.37 -11.18 10.25
C ILE A 2 4.68 -10.44 10.07
N PHE A 3 5.40 -10.20 11.16
CA PHE A 3 6.74 -9.65 11.10
C PHE A 3 7.68 -10.79 10.65
N PRO A 4 8.22 -10.77 9.42
CA PRO A 4 9.00 -11.91 8.90
C PRO A 4 10.27 -12.21 9.72
N TRP A 5 10.70 -11.30 10.57
CA TRP A 5 11.82 -11.48 11.51
C TRP A 5 11.42 -12.13 12.84
N ASN A 6 10.13 -12.14 13.22
CA ASN A 6 9.68 -12.79 14.46
C ASN A 6 9.72 -14.32 14.39
N LEU A 7 9.93 -14.89 13.20
CA LEU A 7 10.03 -16.33 12.95
C LEU A 7 11.45 -16.77 12.54
N SER A 8 12.43 -15.86 12.62
CA SER A 8 13.83 -16.17 12.32
C SER A 8 14.63 -16.33 13.60
N ASP A 9 15.44 -17.38 13.68
CA ASP A 9 16.38 -17.59 14.80
C ASP A 9 17.36 -16.42 14.94
N ASN A 10 17.65 -15.72 13.84
CA ASN A 10 18.42 -14.49 13.80
C ASN A 10 17.66 -13.40 13.02
N PRO A 11 16.95 -12.48 13.72
CA PRO A 11 16.22 -11.37 13.12
C PRO A 11 17.09 -10.43 12.28
N GLN A 12 18.31 -10.13 12.73
CA GLN A 12 19.21 -9.18 12.05
C GLN A 12 19.66 -9.73 10.70
N GLU A 13 20.08 -11.00 10.68
CA GLU A 13 20.47 -11.67 9.44
C GLU A 13 19.29 -11.80 8.47
N ALA A 14 18.08 -12.08 8.97
CA ALA A 14 16.88 -12.10 8.13
C ALA A 14 16.56 -10.74 7.49
N VAL A 15 16.76 -9.64 8.23
CA VAL A 15 16.62 -8.28 7.70
C VAL A 15 17.64 -8.03 6.59
N ILE A 16 18.93 -8.32 6.84
CA ILE A 16 20.00 -8.13 5.85
C ILE A 16 19.71 -8.97 4.60
N ARG A 17 19.35 -10.25 4.76
CA ARG A 17 19.01 -11.13 3.64
C ARG A 17 17.83 -10.57 2.83
N THR A 18 16.80 -10.07 3.51
CA THR A 18 15.62 -9.50 2.86
C THR A 18 15.99 -8.23 2.09
N GLN A 19 16.80 -7.35 2.66
CA GLN A 19 17.29 -6.14 1.99
C GLN A 19 18.06 -6.49 0.70
N LYS A 20 18.94 -7.50 0.76
CA LYS A 20 19.75 -7.93 -0.40
C LYS A 20 18.97 -8.64 -1.49
N THR A 21 17.97 -9.44 -1.12
CA THR A 21 17.25 -10.34 -2.06
C THR A 21 15.90 -9.78 -2.53
N GLY A 22 15.26 -8.92 -1.74
CA GLY A 22 13.95 -8.33 -2.03
C GLY A 22 13.87 -7.66 -3.40
N PRO A 23 14.80 -6.76 -3.76
CA PRO A 23 14.84 -6.13 -5.09
C PRO A 23 14.91 -7.15 -6.24
N GLY A 24 15.69 -8.22 -6.06
CA GLY A 24 15.83 -9.31 -7.04
C GLY A 24 14.52 -10.08 -7.24
N ILE A 25 13.84 -10.43 -6.15
CA ILE A 25 12.54 -11.10 -6.18
C ILE A 25 11.52 -10.21 -6.91
N PHE A 26 11.48 -8.92 -6.60
CA PHE A 26 10.59 -7.97 -7.24
C PHE A 26 10.84 -7.86 -8.75
N LYS A 27 12.10 -7.70 -9.19
CA LYS A 27 12.43 -7.64 -10.63
C LYS A 27 12.08 -8.92 -11.38
N GLN A 28 12.18 -10.09 -10.75
CA GLN A 28 11.69 -11.32 -11.36
C GLN A 28 10.17 -11.36 -11.49
N LYS A 29 9.43 -10.89 -10.49
CA LYS A 29 7.97 -10.77 -10.60
C LYS A 29 7.56 -9.81 -11.71
N GLU A 30 8.22 -8.65 -11.81
CA GLU A 30 8.02 -7.69 -12.89
C GLU A 30 8.31 -8.31 -14.26
N ARG A 31 9.42 -9.05 -14.41
CA ARG A 31 9.75 -9.76 -15.66
C ARG A 31 8.66 -10.76 -16.06
N LEU A 32 8.14 -11.53 -15.11
CA LEU A 32 7.06 -12.49 -15.37
C LEU A 32 5.74 -11.77 -15.70
N PHE A 33 5.44 -10.68 -15.01
CA PHE A 33 4.25 -9.87 -15.26
C PHE A 33 4.26 -9.33 -16.69
N ASN A 34 5.38 -8.74 -17.13
CA ASN A 34 5.55 -8.31 -18.51
C ASN A 34 5.48 -9.50 -19.49
N LYS A 35 6.17 -10.62 -19.21
CA LYS A 35 6.18 -11.79 -20.10
C LYS A 35 4.78 -12.35 -20.38
N TYR A 36 3.89 -12.37 -19.38
CA TYR A 36 2.58 -13.02 -19.52
C TYR A 36 1.42 -12.07 -19.80
N PHE A 37 1.55 -10.80 -19.43
CA PHE A 37 0.47 -9.82 -19.55
C PHE A 37 0.85 -8.58 -20.36
N GLU A 38 2.11 -8.46 -20.80
CA GLU A 38 2.63 -7.30 -21.55
C GLU A 38 2.46 -5.98 -20.78
N LEU A 39 2.45 -6.06 -19.44
CA LEU A 39 2.32 -4.92 -18.54
C LEU A 39 3.62 -4.68 -17.79
N SER A 40 4.04 -3.42 -17.73
CA SER A 40 5.10 -2.95 -16.84
C SER A 40 4.54 -2.58 -15.47
N PHE A 41 5.44 -2.36 -14.49
CA PHE A 41 5.05 -1.83 -13.19
C PHE A 41 4.24 -0.52 -13.29
N LEU A 42 4.62 0.38 -14.20
CA LEU A 42 3.95 1.67 -14.35
C LEU A 42 2.55 1.57 -14.99
N ASP A 43 2.30 0.50 -15.75
CA ASP A 43 0.99 0.30 -16.37
C ASP A 43 -0.10 -0.07 -15.36
N ILE A 44 0.29 -0.56 -14.17
CA ILE A 44 -0.64 -0.82 -13.06
C ILE A 44 -1.42 0.46 -12.71
N PHE A 45 -0.74 1.61 -12.69
CA PHE A 45 -1.36 2.89 -12.30
C PHE A 45 -2.24 3.50 -13.40
N LYS A 46 -2.13 3.00 -14.64
CA LYS A 46 -3.03 3.32 -15.75
C LYS A 46 -4.25 2.39 -15.80
N HIS A 47 -4.18 1.26 -15.10
CA HIS A 47 -5.19 0.22 -15.21
C HIS A 47 -6.52 0.69 -14.57
N PRO A 48 -7.67 0.47 -15.22
CA PRO A 48 -8.97 0.87 -14.67
C PRO A 48 -9.25 0.33 -13.26
N THR A 49 -8.72 -0.86 -12.93
CA THR A 49 -8.84 -1.44 -11.58
C THR A 49 -8.18 -0.58 -10.52
N PHE A 50 -6.98 -0.03 -10.78
CA PHE A 50 -6.32 0.86 -9.82
C PHE A 50 -7.17 2.11 -9.57
N LYS A 51 -7.70 2.70 -10.66
CA LYS A 51 -8.60 3.84 -10.53
C LYS A 51 -9.84 3.49 -9.70
N TRP A 52 -10.47 2.36 -10.01
CA TRP A 52 -11.66 1.89 -9.33
C TRP A 52 -11.41 1.62 -7.83
N GLU A 53 -10.27 1.05 -7.46
CA GLU A 53 -9.90 0.79 -6.06
C GLU A 53 -9.74 2.08 -5.27
N VAL A 54 -9.08 3.09 -5.84
CA VAL A 54 -8.93 4.42 -5.21
C VAL A 54 -10.29 5.11 -5.10
N ASP A 55 -11.08 5.16 -6.18
CA ASP A 55 -12.41 5.79 -6.19
C ASP A 55 -13.39 5.13 -5.21
N ASN A 56 -13.18 3.84 -4.89
CA ASN A 56 -14.00 3.09 -3.95
C ASN A 56 -13.36 2.93 -2.57
N PHE A 57 -12.33 3.71 -2.25
CA PHE A 57 -11.70 3.72 -0.92
C PHE A 57 -11.14 2.35 -0.49
N LEU A 58 -10.80 1.50 -1.46
CA LEU A 58 -10.19 0.19 -1.24
C LEU A 58 -8.66 0.25 -1.28
N MET A 59 -8.09 1.31 -1.86
CA MET A 59 -6.65 1.56 -1.80
C MET A 59 -6.22 1.89 -0.38
N GLY A 60 -5.47 0.97 0.25
CA GLY A 60 -5.05 1.07 1.65
C GLY A 60 -3.97 2.12 1.91
N ASP A 61 -3.09 2.34 0.93
CA ASP A 61 -1.97 3.26 1.04
C ASP A 61 -2.37 4.66 0.57
N SER A 62 -1.78 5.69 1.18
CA SER A 62 -1.99 7.08 0.78
C SER A 62 -1.37 7.36 -0.59
N GLN A 63 -1.85 8.41 -1.25
CA GLN A 63 -1.25 8.88 -2.51
C GLN A 63 0.25 9.16 -2.34
N GLU A 64 0.63 9.85 -1.27
CA GLU A 64 2.02 10.22 -0.99
C GLU A 64 2.92 9.00 -0.80
N MET A 65 2.39 7.93 -0.19
CA MET A 65 3.12 6.66 -0.05
C MET A 65 3.29 5.96 -1.39
N ILE A 66 2.24 5.92 -2.22
CA ILE A 66 2.34 5.33 -3.56
C ILE A 66 3.32 6.11 -4.43
N GLU A 67 3.26 7.44 -4.44
CA GLU A 67 4.20 8.30 -5.15
C GLU A 67 5.64 8.09 -4.66
N PHE A 68 5.87 7.98 -3.35
CA PHE A 68 7.19 7.63 -2.79
C PHE A 68 7.68 6.26 -3.30
N LEU A 69 6.82 5.25 -3.33
CA LEU A 69 7.17 3.93 -3.85
C LEU A 69 7.52 3.97 -5.35
N ILE A 70 6.76 4.71 -6.15
CA ILE A 70 6.97 4.84 -7.59
C ILE A 70 8.23 5.65 -7.91
N GLU A 71 8.36 6.83 -7.33
CA GLU A 71 9.38 7.81 -7.73
C GLU A 71 10.72 7.62 -7.03
N LYS A 72 10.74 7.04 -5.82
CA LYS A 72 11.94 6.94 -5.00
C LYS A 72 12.40 5.50 -4.82
N VAL A 73 11.49 4.59 -4.46
CA VAL A 73 11.86 3.20 -4.15
C VAL A 73 12.08 2.38 -5.41
N TYR A 74 11.09 2.32 -6.31
CA TYR A 74 11.12 1.49 -7.51
C TYR A 74 12.38 1.68 -8.39
N PRO A 75 12.90 2.90 -8.64
CA PRO A 75 14.13 3.11 -9.40
C PRO A 75 15.37 2.47 -8.76
N THR A 76 15.35 2.29 -7.44
CA THR A 76 16.46 1.71 -6.66
C THR A 76 16.29 0.22 -6.42
N CYS A 77 15.21 -0.41 -6.91
CA CYS A 77 14.98 -1.85 -6.83
C CYS A 77 15.89 -2.63 -7.79
N ILE A 78 17.20 -2.59 -7.53
CA ILE A 78 18.22 -3.26 -8.32
C ILE A 78 18.69 -4.52 -7.55
N PRO A 79 18.71 -5.71 -8.18
CA PRO A 79 19.09 -6.95 -7.50
C PRO A 79 20.49 -6.85 -6.85
N LEU A 80 20.60 -7.33 -5.61
CA LEU A 80 21.85 -7.36 -4.82
C LEU A 80 22.46 -5.98 -4.49
N GLN A 81 21.75 -4.89 -4.77
CA GLN A 81 22.14 -3.55 -4.35
C GLN A 81 21.35 -3.14 -3.11
N ASP A 82 22.02 -2.43 -2.21
CA ASP A 82 21.35 -1.83 -1.06
C ASP A 82 20.54 -0.62 -1.52
N MET A 83 19.39 -0.44 -0.87
CA MET A 83 18.62 0.78 -1.03
C MET A 83 19.45 1.98 -0.53
N PRO A 84 19.43 3.11 -1.24
CA PRO A 84 20.12 4.31 -0.79
C PRO A 84 19.64 4.74 0.61
N SER A 85 20.58 5.08 1.49
CA SER A 85 20.30 5.33 2.91
C SER A 85 19.46 6.60 3.11
N GLU A 86 19.47 7.52 2.17
CA GLU A 86 18.64 8.73 2.15
C GLU A 86 17.13 8.45 2.06
N LEU A 87 16.72 7.27 1.59
CA LEU A 87 15.30 6.89 1.54
C LEU A 87 14.74 6.47 2.90
N ILE A 88 15.62 6.06 3.82
CA ILE A 88 15.25 5.64 5.18
C ILE A 88 14.61 6.79 5.97
N PRO A 89 15.23 7.99 6.09
CA PRO A 89 14.62 9.10 6.81
C PRO A 89 13.30 9.55 6.16
N MET A 90 13.21 9.58 4.83
CA MET A 90 11.97 9.94 4.12
C MET A 90 10.81 9.01 4.48
N ARG A 91 11.03 7.68 4.41
CA ARG A 91 10.01 6.71 4.84
C ARG A 91 9.71 6.81 6.33
N SER A 92 10.73 7.03 7.16
CA SER A 92 10.57 7.16 8.60
C SER A 92 9.69 8.35 8.99
N GLU A 93 9.76 9.45 8.24
CA GLU A 93 8.89 10.61 8.40
C GLU A 93 7.44 10.27 8.07
N LEU A 94 7.16 9.66 6.92
CA LEU A 94 5.81 9.20 6.54
C LEU A 94 5.18 8.31 7.62
N TYR A 95 5.96 7.37 8.18
CA TYR A 95 5.50 6.50 9.25
C TYR A 95 5.21 7.28 10.54
N LYS A 96 6.16 8.09 11.03
CA LYS A 96 6.02 8.87 12.27
C LYS A 96 4.83 9.82 12.23
N GLU A 97 4.61 10.44 11.07
CA GLU A 97 3.52 11.38 10.87
C GLU A 97 2.19 10.71 10.51
N LYS A 98 2.13 9.37 10.48
CA LYS A 98 0.93 8.59 10.13
C LYS A 98 0.38 8.96 8.74
N ARG A 99 1.27 9.18 7.77
CA ARG A 99 0.93 9.54 6.38
C ARG A 99 1.01 8.38 5.40
N GLU A 100 1.37 7.17 5.82
CA GLU A 100 1.44 6.01 4.91
C GLU A 100 0.07 5.48 4.46
N ARG A 101 -0.97 5.64 5.30
CA ARG A 101 -2.30 5.04 5.07
C ARG A 101 -3.24 6.04 4.43
N ASN A 102 -4.11 5.58 3.52
CA ASN A 102 -5.19 6.41 2.99
C ASN A 102 -6.17 6.76 4.13
N PRO A 103 -6.49 8.05 4.35
CA PRO A 103 -7.36 8.47 5.44
C PRO A 103 -8.83 8.10 5.22
N GLU A 104 -9.23 7.69 4.01
CA GLU A 104 -10.63 7.46 3.65
C GLU A 104 -11.01 5.98 3.54
N THR A 105 -10.11 5.04 3.89
CA THR A 105 -10.37 3.60 3.72
C THR A 105 -11.56 3.09 4.52
N ASP A 106 -11.93 3.81 5.58
CA ASP A 106 -13.11 3.50 6.40
C ASP A 106 -14.43 3.79 5.67
N LYS A 107 -14.43 4.63 4.62
CA LYS A 107 -15.63 4.92 3.83
C LYS A 107 -16.18 3.69 3.11
N TYR A 108 -15.32 2.76 2.69
CA TYR A 108 -15.78 1.48 2.13
C TYR A 108 -16.62 0.70 3.14
N ILE A 109 -16.10 0.52 4.36
CA ILE A 109 -16.82 -0.26 5.38
C ILE A 109 -18.07 0.48 5.87
N GLN A 110 -18.05 1.82 5.93
CA GLN A 110 -19.24 2.61 6.24
C GLN A 110 -20.38 2.35 5.25
N ARG A 111 -20.11 2.30 3.94
CA ARG A 111 -21.11 1.93 2.92
C ARG A 111 -21.67 0.53 3.14
N TYR A 112 -20.82 -0.43 3.52
CA TYR A 112 -21.25 -1.79 3.80
C TYR A 112 -22.11 -1.90 5.06
N ILE A 113 -21.74 -1.19 6.13
CA ILE A 113 -22.53 -1.10 7.38
C ILE A 113 -23.91 -0.53 7.08
N GLN A 114 -23.97 0.58 6.33
CA GLN A 114 -25.23 1.21 5.95
C GLN A 114 -26.13 0.23 5.18
N TYR A 115 -25.62 -0.40 4.13
CA TYR A 115 -26.38 -1.39 3.35
C TYR A 115 -26.89 -2.56 4.22
N TYR A 116 -26.05 -3.05 5.12
CA TYR A 116 -26.41 -4.15 6.01
C TYR A 116 -27.55 -3.76 6.96
N ASP A 117 -27.47 -2.58 7.56
CA ASP A 117 -28.49 -2.07 8.47
C ASP A 117 -29.80 -1.74 7.71
N GLU A 118 -29.72 -1.21 6.50
CA GLU A 118 -30.90 -1.02 5.62
C GLU A 118 -31.59 -2.35 5.28
N THR A 119 -30.82 -3.42 5.08
CA THR A 119 -31.34 -4.73 4.65
C THR A 119 -31.86 -5.56 5.83
N PHE A 120 -31.20 -5.51 6.98
CA PHE A 120 -31.42 -6.42 8.11
C PHE A 120 -31.91 -5.72 9.39
N GLY A 121 -32.11 -4.41 9.36
CA GLY A 121 -32.57 -3.58 10.48
C GLY A 121 -31.47 -2.69 11.06
N GLU A 122 -31.86 -1.48 11.48
CA GLU A 122 -30.95 -0.48 12.04
C GLU A 122 -30.12 -1.03 13.21
N GLY A 123 -28.80 -0.81 13.18
CA GLY A 123 -27.86 -1.28 14.20
C GLY A 123 -27.56 -2.78 14.17
N ARG A 124 -28.10 -3.53 13.21
CA ARG A 124 -27.91 -4.98 13.15
C ARG A 124 -26.46 -5.35 12.89
N TYR A 125 -25.75 -4.59 12.06
CA TYR A 125 -24.33 -4.81 11.80
C TYR A 125 -23.53 -4.73 13.10
N ALA A 126 -23.67 -3.61 13.83
CA ALA A 126 -22.94 -3.37 15.06
C ALA A 126 -23.22 -4.45 16.11
N SER A 127 -24.48 -4.90 16.22
CA SER A 127 -24.86 -5.98 17.14
C SER A 127 -24.18 -7.33 16.85
N LYS A 128 -23.81 -7.58 15.59
CA LYS A 128 -23.27 -8.86 15.14
C LYS A 128 -21.74 -8.86 15.03
N TYR A 129 -21.17 -7.76 14.55
CA TYR A 129 -19.76 -7.68 14.19
C TYR A 129 -18.96 -6.67 15.02
N GLY A 130 -19.64 -5.80 15.78
CA GLY A 130 -19.02 -4.63 16.41
C GLY A 130 -18.79 -3.49 15.40
N ILE A 131 -18.57 -2.28 15.91
CA ILE A 131 -18.24 -1.11 15.08
C ILE A 131 -16.74 -1.14 14.79
N PRO A 132 -16.32 -1.13 13.52
CA PRO A 132 -14.90 -1.07 13.17
C PRO A 132 -14.26 0.22 13.69
N GLU A 133 -13.00 0.12 14.12
CA GLU A 133 -12.21 1.31 14.46
C GLU A 133 -11.98 2.18 13.21
N LYS A 134 -12.04 3.50 13.39
CA LYS A 134 -11.73 4.44 12.31
C LYS A 134 -10.24 4.42 12.02
N THR A 135 -9.91 4.54 10.75
CA THR A 135 -8.52 4.68 10.33
C THR A 135 -7.97 6.00 10.84
N THR A 136 -6.80 5.97 11.49
CA THR A 136 -6.10 7.19 11.91
C THR A 136 -4.96 7.45 10.94
N SER A 137 -5.12 8.45 10.08
CA SER A 137 -4.10 8.90 9.13
C SER A 137 -4.13 10.42 9.02
N ASN A 138 -2.94 11.03 8.93
CA ASN A 138 -2.76 12.46 8.67
C ASN A 138 -2.48 12.75 7.18
N ALA A 139 -2.49 11.73 6.32
CA ALA A 139 -2.36 11.95 4.89
C ALA A 139 -3.56 12.71 4.34
N LYS A 140 -3.40 13.30 3.15
CA LYS A 140 -4.52 13.87 2.40
C LYS A 140 -5.31 12.76 1.71
N PRO A 141 -6.62 12.96 1.48
CA PRO A 141 -7.39 12.14 0.55
C PRO A 141 -6.71 12.04 -0.82
N TRP A 142 -6.98 10.94 -1.53
CA TRP A 142 -6.51 10.76 -2.90
C TRP A 142 -7.09 11.84 -3.82
N ASP A 143 -6.24 12.39 -4.68
CA ASP A 143 -6.58 13.41 -5.65
C ASP A 143 -5.92 13.10 -7.01
N TRP A 144 -6.75 12.65 -7.95
CA TRP A 144 -6.33 12.35 -9.32
C TRP A 144 -5.75 13.56 -10.07
N GLY A 145 -6.12 14.79 -9.68
CA GLY A 145 -5.60 16.00 -10.31
C GLY A 145 -4.13 16.27 -9.99
N THR A 146 -3.61 15.68 -8.90
CA THR A 146 -2.24 15.86 -8.44
C THR A 146 -1.41 14.57 -8.46
N PHE A 147 -2.05 13.41 -8.67
CA PHE A 147 -1.37 12.12 -8.68
C PHE A 147 -0.35 12.00 -9.80
N LYS A 148 0.86 11.52 -9.45
CA LYS A 148 1.98 11.35 -10.38
C LYS A 148 2.42 9.89 -10.47
N TYR A 149 2.59 9.41 -11.69
CA TYR A 149 3.21 8.11 -11.95
C TYR A 149 3.92 8.15 -13.32
N GLY A 150 5.25 8.14 -13.29
CA GLY A 150 6.08 8.35 -14.49
C GLY A 150 6.10 9.82 -14.93
N ASN A 151 7.29 10.38 -15.09
CA ASN A 151 7.46 11.59 -15.89
C ASN A 151 7.15 11.29 -17.37
#